data_AF-A0AAX0TE50-F1
#
_entry.id   AF-A0AAX0TE50-F1
#
_cell.length_a   1.000
_cell.length_b   1.000
_cell.length_c   1.000
_cell.angle_alpha   90.00
_cell.angle_beta   90.00
_cell.angle_gamma   90.00
#
_symmetry.space_group_name_H-M   'P 1'
#
loop_
_entity.id
_entity.type
_entity.pdbx_description
1 polymer ?
#
loop_
_entity_poly.entity_id
_entity_poly.type
_entity_poly.pdbx_seq_one_letter_code
_entity_poly.pdbx_strand_id
1 'polypeptide(L)'
;DELRQYVQELSRIAECYVTAHPNAGLPNAFGEYDLDADTMAKQIREWAQAGFLNIVGGCCGTTPQHIAAMSRAVEGLAPRKLPEIPVACRLSGVEPLNIGEDSLFVNVGERTNVTGSAKFKRLIKEEKYSEALDVARQQVENGAQIIDINMDEGMLDAEAAMVRFLNLIAGEPDIARVPIMIDSSKWDVIEKGLKCIQG
;
A
#
# COMPACT_ATOMS: atom_id res chain seq x y z
N ASP A 1 11.32 5.46 18.91
CA ASP A 1 11.89 6.09 17.70
C ASP A 1 11.55 5.41 16.38
N GLU A 2 11.51 4.08 16.28
CA GLU A 2 11.27 3.40 14.98
C GLU A 2 9.95 3.76 14.28
N LEU A 3 8.88 4.01 15.04
CA LEU A 3 7.58 4.38 14.49
C LEU A 3 7.53 5.83 13.96
N ARG A 4 8.41 6.72 14.47
CA ARG A 4 8.33 8.17 14.25
C ARG A 4 8.35 8.52 12.76
N GLN A 5 9.26 7.93 12.00
CA GLN A 5 9.41 8.22 10.56
C GLN A 5 8.14 7.91 9.76
N TYR A 6 7.43 6.84 10.12
CA TYR A 6 6.20 6.44 9.45
C TYR A 6 5.04 7.37 9.82
N VAL A 7 4.96 7.81 11.07
CA VAL A 7 3.97 8.80 11.51
C VAL A 7 4.23 10.14 10.83
N GLN A 8 5.50 10.56 10.72
CA GLN A 8 5.87 11.76 9.99
C GLN A 8 5.44 11.67 8.53
N GLU A 9 5.71 10.57 7.84
CA GLU A 9 5.33 10.40 6.44
C GLU A 9 3.80 10.36 6.25
N LEU A 10 3.08 9.61 7.09
CA LEU A 10 1.61 9.62 7.10
C LEU A 10 1.05 11.02 7.35
N SER A 11 1.67 11.79 8.26
CA SER A 11 1.26 13.17 8.54
C SER A 11 1.44 14.11 7.35
N ARG A 12 2.30 13.77 6.39
CA ARG A 12 2.49 14.55 5.17
C ARG A 12 1.42 14.25 4.12
N ILE A 13 0.99 12.99 4.01
CA ILE A 13 0.18 12.50 2.88
C ILE A 13 -1.29 12.21 3.21
N ALA A 14 -1.66 12.09 4.49
CA ALA A 14 -3.03 11.77 4.86
C ALA A 14 -3.95 13.00 4.76
N GLU A 15 -4.99 12.91 3.93
CA GLU A 15 -6.08 13.92 3.86
C GLU A 15 -6.97 13.90 5.11
N CYS A 16 -6.87 12.83 5.91
CA CYS A 16 -7.60 12.66 7.16
C CYS A 16 -6.70 12.90 8.38
N TYR A 17 -7.31 12.84 9.56
CA TYR A 17 -6.60 12.95 10.83
C TYR A 17 -5.69 11.75 11.07
N VAL A 18 -4.50 12.01 11.63
CA VAL A 18 -3.52 10.96 11.97
C VAL A 18 -3.62 10.62 13.45
N THR A 19 -3.78 9.33 13.72
CA THR A 19 -3.78 8.78 15.08
C THR A 19 -2.57 7.87 15.25
N ALA A 20 -1.95 7.89 16.44
CA ALA A 20 -0.84 7.00 16.75
C ALA A 20 -1.04 6.31 18.10
N HIS A 21 -0.84 5.00 18.12
CA HIS A 21 -0.98 4.14 19.30
C HIS A 21 0.29 3.28 19.44
N PRO A 22 1.44 3.86 19.85
CA PRO A 22 2.67 3.09 19.96
C PRO A 22 2.60 2.07 21.10
N ASN A 23 3.37 1.00 20.96
CA ASN A 23 3.72 0.12 22.07
C ASN A 23 4.66 0.84 23.05
N ALA A 24 4.75 0.34 24.29
CA ALA A 24 5.76 0.77 25.26
C ALA A 24 7.14 0.16 24.91
N GLY A 25 7.66 0.52 23.72
CA GLY A 25 8.90 -0.01 23.17
C GLY A 25 8.70 -1.28 22.33
N LEU A 26 9.81 -1.84 21.84
CA LEU A 26 9.81 -3.18 21.24
C LEU A 26 9.71 -4.24 22.35
N PRO A 27 9.08 -5.39 22.08
CA PRO A 27 9.06 -6.47 23.05
C PRO A 27 10.49 -6.97 23.30
N ASN A 28 10.84 -7.20 24.56
CA ASN A 28 12.11 -7.79 24.94
C ASN A 28 12.10 -9.31 24.67
N ALA A 29 13.21 -10.01 24.98
CA ALA A 29 13.35 -11.45 24.74
C ALA A 29 12.33 -12.31 25.51
N PHE A 30 11.66 -11.76 26.53
CA PHE A 30 10.60 -12.40 27.31
C PHE A 30 9.18 -11.98 26.85
N GLY A 31 9.09 -11.13 25.82
CA GLY A 31 7.82 -10.61 25.32
C GLY A 31 7.24 -9.46 26.15
N GLU A 32 8.02 -8.89 27.08
CA GLU A 32 7.61 -7.75 27.92
C GLU A 32 8.01 -6.42 27.28
N TYR A 33 7.45 -5.32 27.80
CA TYR A 33 7.62 -3.97 27.27
C TYR A 33 8.23 -3.07 28.34
N ASP A 34 9.46 -2.60 28.09
CA ASP A 34 10.30 -1.96 29.10
C ASP A 34 10.35 -0.43 29.00
N LEU A 35 9.73 0.18 27.98
CA LEU A 35 9.75 1.64 27.82
C LEU A 35 8.87 2.28 28.89
N ASP A 36 9.45 3.15 29.71
CA ASP A 36 8.70 3.82 30.76
C ASP A 36 7.81 4.97 30.25
N ALA A 37 6.84 5.35 31.09
CA ALA A 37 5.84 6.37 30.78
C ALA A 37 6.43 7.75 30.48
N ASP A 38 7.50 8.17 31.17
CA ASP A 38 8.09 9.49 30.99
C ASP A 38 8.90 9.57 29.69
N THR A 39 9.64 8.52 29.36
CA THR A 39 10.36 8.42 28.09
C THR A 39 9.40 8.40 26.91
N MET A 40 8.34 7.58 26.98
CA MET A 40 7.30 7.52 25.95
C MET A 40 6.59 8.89 25.79
N ALA A 41 6.26 9.55 26.90
CA ALA A 41 5.62 10.87 26.87
C ALA A 41 6.50 11.97 26.25
N LYS A 42 7.83 11.93 26.46
CA LYS A 42 8.77 12.84 25.80
C LYS A 42 8.77 12.66 24.28
N GLN A 43 8.77 11.41 23.80
CA GLN A 43 8.69 11.10 22.37
C GLN A 43 7.37 11.60 21.76
N ILE A 44 6.24 11.32 22.42
CA ILE A 44 4.93 11.79 21.97
C ILE A 44 4.81 13.32 21.95
N ARG A 45 5.38 14.00 22.95
CA ARG A 45 5.40 15.47 22.97
C ARG A 45 6.12 16.02 21.74
N GLU A 46 7.25 15.43 21.35
CA GLU A 46 7.98 15.83 20.15
C GLU A 46 7.13 15.64 18.90
N TRP A 47 6.43 14.51 18.75
CA TRP A 47 5.55 14.25 17.60
C TRP A 47 4.40 15.24 17.52
N ALA A 48 3.80 15.57 18.67
CA ALA A 48 2.72 16.56 18.76
C ALA A 48 3.23 17.98 18.45
N GLN A 49 4.42 18.36 18.94
CA GLN A 49 5.04 19.66 18.64
C GLN A 49 5.42 19.80 17.17
N ALA A 50 5.86 18.71 16.53
CA ALA A 50 6.12 18.65 15.10
C ALA A 50 4.84 18.67 14.24
N GLY A 51 3.66 18.62 14.87
CA GLY A 51 2.37 18.67 14.19
C GLY A 51 2.01 17.38 13.48
N PHE A 52 2.48 16.22 13.96
CA PHE A 52 2.23 14.94 13.30
C PHE A 52 0.90 14.28 13.70
N LEU A 53 0.33 14.65 14.85
CA LEU A 53 -0.75 13.89 15.49
C LEU A 53 -2.03 14.71 15.67
N ASN A 54 -3.16 14.03 15.55
CA ASN A 54 -4.49 14.52 15.95
C ASN A 54 -5.00 13.81 17.21
N ILE A 55 -4.71 12.51 17.33
CA ILE A 55 -5.05 11.69 18.49
C ILE A 55 -3.84 10.82 18.85
N VAL A 56 -3.57 10.68 20.14
CA VAL A 56 -2.56 9.73 20.64
C VAL A 56 -3.19 8.79 21.65
N GLY A 57 -2.80 7.52 21.60
CA GLY A 57 -3.13 6.52 22.59
C GLY A 57 -1.95 5.57 22.82
N GLY A 58 -2.25 4.39 23.34
CA GLY A 58 -1.26 3.35 23.56
C GLY A 58 -1.74 1.99 23.04
N CYS A 59 -0.79 1.10 22.76
CA CYS A 59 -1.04 -0.28 22.39
C CYS A 59 -0.39 -1.22 23.41
N CYS A 60 0.33 -2.27 22.98
CA CYS A 60 0.92 -3.27 23.88
C CYS A 60 1.93 -2.65 24.86
N GLY A 61 1.90 -3.11 26.11
CA GLY A 61 2.76 -2.60 27.19
C GLY A 61 2.35 -1.26 27.79
N THR A 62 1.45 -0.51 27.15
CA THR A 62 0.99 0.77 27.69
C THR A 62 0.02 0.56 28.85
N THR A 63 0.12 1.43 29.86
CA THR A 63 -0.66 1.35 31.09
C THR A 63 -1.37 2.68 31.37
N PRO A 64 -2.28 2.78 32.35
CA PRO A 64 -2.86 4.07 32.76
C PRO A 64 -1.81 5.14 33.10
N GLN A 65 -0.66 4.75 33.65
CA GLN A 65 0.46 5.66 33.90
C GLN A 65 1.01 6.27 32.59
N HIS A 66 1.17 5.46 31.54
CA HIS A 66 1.59 5.91 30.21
C HIS A 66 0.56 6.89 29.61
N ILE A 67 -0.72 6.53 29.64
CA ILE A 67 -1.80 7.38 29.11
C ILE A 67 -1.83 8.73 29.84
N ALA A 68 -1.71 8.74 31.18
CA ALA A 68 -1.70 9.96 31.97
C ALA A 68 -0.47 10.84 31.67
N ALA A 69 0.70 10.23 31.49
CA ALA A 69 1.92 10.95 31.12
C ALA A 69 1.82 11.57 29.72
N MET A 70 1.34 10.80 28.73
CA MET A 70 1.13 11.29 27.37
C MET A 70 0.08 12.40 27.31
N SER A 71 -1.03 12.26 28.04
CA SER A 71 -2.08 13.28 28.12
C SER A 71 -1.55 14.63 28.64
N ARG A 72 -0.77 14.62 29.72
CA ARG A 72 -0.10 15.84 30.23
C ARG A 72 0.92 16.38 29.24
N ALA A 73 1.65 15.50 28.55
CA ALA A 73 2.72 15.88 27.64
C ALA A 73 2.20 16.60 26.38
N VAL A 74 0.99 16.30 25.91
CA VAL A 74 0.37 16.96 24.75
C VAL A 74 -0.57 18.11 25.12
N GLU A 75 -0.81 18.35 26.40
CA GLU A 75 -1.68 19.43 26.88
C GLU A 75 -1.23 20.80 26.36
N GLY A 76 -2.19 21.58 25.83
CA GLY A 76 -1.94 22.90 25.25
C GLY A 76 -1.31 22.91 23.85
N LEU A 77 -0.99 21.75 23.26
CA LEU A 77 -0.50 21.68 21.89
C LEU A 77 -1.66 21.64 20.89
N ALA A 78 -1.51 22.35 19.77
CA ALA A 78 -2.49 22.31 18.70
C ALA A 78 -2.42 20.97 17.94
N PRO A 79 -3.56 20.36 17.58
CA PRO A 79 -3.57 19.19 16.70
C PRO A 79 -2.96 19.50 15.32
N ARG A 80 -2.48 18.44 14.66
CA ARG A 80 -2.05 18.49 13.25
C ARG A 80 -3.12 19.15 12.37
N LYS A 81 -2.70 20.09 11.52
CA LYS A 81 -3.53 20.63 10.44
C LYS A 81 -3.53 19.67 9.25
N LEU A 82 -4.68 19.51 8.61
CA LEU A 82 -4.77 18.70 7.39
C LEU A 82 -4.01 19.41 6.26
N PRO A 83 -3.20 18.67 5.48
CA PRO A 83 -2.50 19.23 4.33
C PRO A 83 -3.48 19.51 3.20
N GLU A 84 -3.18 20.52 2.39
CA GLU A 84 -3.80 20.68 1.08
C GLU A 84 -3.01 19.83 0.08
N ILE A 85 -3.62 18.78 -0.45
CA ILE A 85 -2.98 17.87 -1.39
C ILE A 85 -3.54 18.17 -2.79
N PRO A 86 -2.69 18.55 -3.78
CA PRO A 86 -3.16 18.78 -5.14
C PRO A 86 -3.82 17.55 -5.74
N VAL A 87 -4.88 17.74 -6.54
CA VAL A 87 -5.48 16.64 -7.31
C VAL A 87 -4.46 16.16 -8.34
N ALA A 88 -4.18 14.85 -8.33
CA ALA A 88 -3.26 14.20 -9.27
C ALA A 88 -3.72 12.75 -9.47
N CYS A 89 -3.25 12.10 -10.53
CA CYS A 89 -3.47 10.67 -10.70
C CYS A 89 -2.52 9.92 -9.75
N ARG A 90 -3.09 9.29 -8.73
CA ARG A 90 -2.36 8.52 -7.72
C ARG A 90 -2.80 7.08 -7.80
N LEU A 91 -1.86 6.22 -8.16
CA LEU A 91 -2.05 4.78 -8.27
C LEU A 91 -1.11 4.10 -7.28
N SER A 92 -1.38 2.84 -6.96
CA SER A 92 -0.49 2.06 -6.11
C SER A 92 -0.45 0.60 -6.55
N GLY A 93 0.75 0.02 -6.50
CA GLY A 93 0.89 -1.39 -6.18
C GLY A 93 1.17 -1.50 -4.67
N VAL A 94 2.21 -2.23 -4.30
CA VAL A 94 2.85 -2.11 -2.98
C VAL A 94 3.60 -0.77 -2.86
N GLU A 95 4.08 -0.22 -3.98
CA GLU A 95 4.73 1.09 -4.03
C GLU A 95 3.79 2.14 -4.69
N PRO A 96 3.83 3.40 -4.23
CA PRO A 96 3.00 4.47 -4.80
C PRO A 96 3.54 4.96 -6.14
N LEU A 97 2.64 5.18 -7.11
CA LEU A 97 2.91 5.86 -8.38
C LEU A 97 2.08 7.15 -8.46
N ASN A 98 2.75 8.28 -8.33
CA ASN A 98 2.13 9.60 -8.49
C ASN A 98 2.44 10.17 -9.88
N ILE A 99 1.40 10.45 -10.65
CA ILE A 99 1.48 10.98 -12.01
C ILE A 99 0.96 12.42 -11.99
N GLY A 100 1.85 13.37 -12.26
CA GLY A 100 1.59 14.82 -12.24
C GLY A 100 2.37 15.57 -13.33
N GLU A 101 2.45 16.89 -13.21
CA GLU A 101 3.05 17.77 -14.22
C GLU A 101 4.54 17.48 -14.47
N ASP A 102 5.28 17.08 -13.43
CA ASP A 102 6.71 16.76 -13.52
C ASP A 102 6.99 15.31 -13.95
N SER A 103 5.94 14.49 -14.18
CA SER A 103 6.11 13.11 -14.58
C SER A 103 6.53 12.98 -16.05
N LEU A 104 7.42 12.03 -16.32
CA LEU A 104 7.72 11.61 -17.69
C LEU A 104 6.59 10.72 -18.24
N PHE A 105 6.77 10.25 -19.48
CA PHE A 105 5.86 9.30 -20.10
C PHE A 105 5.72 8.03 -19.25
N VAL A 106 4.48 7.66 -18.93
CA VAL A 106 4.17 6.48 -18.13
C VAL A 106 3.93 5.28 -19.05
N ASN A 107 4.78 4.27 -18.94
CA ASN A 107 4.67 3.05 -19.75
C ASN A 107 3.71 2.05 -19.10
N VAL A 108 2.70 1.61 -19.86
CA VAL A 108 1.80 0.52 -19.49
C VAL A 108 2.23 -0.74 -20.24
N GLY A 109 2.54 -1.82 -19.52
CA GLY A 109 2.94 -3.10 -20.11
C GLY A 109 1.74 -3.88 -20.64
N GLU A 110 1.64 -4.04 -21.96
CA GLU A 110 0.51 -4.66 -22.68
C GLU A 110 0.59 -6.20 -22.88
N ARG A 111 1.73 -6.84 -22.58
CA ARG A 111 1.99 -8.24 -23.00
C ARG A 111 1.22 -9.29 -22.20
N THR A 112 0.62 -8.89 -21.09
CA THR A 112 -0.25 -9.67 -20.19
C THR A 112 -1.71 -9.62 -20.64
N ASN A 113 -1.91 -9.73 -21.95
CA ASN A 113 -3.20 -9.61 -22.61
C ASN A 113 -3.50 -10.88 -23.42
N VAL A 114 -4.54 -11.63 -23.05
CA VAL A 114 -4.92 -12.89 -23.72
C VAL A 114 -5.33 -12.67 -25.18
N THR A 115 -5.86 -11.50 -25.53
CA THR A 115 -6.25 -11.17 -26.91
C THR A 115 -5.06 -10.68 -27.73
N GLY A 116 -4.16 -9.89 -27.14
CA GLY A 116 -3.04 -9.25 -27.83
C GLY A 116 -1.72 -10.03 -27.87
N SER A 117 -1.51 -10.98 -26.95
CA SER A 117 -0.23 -11.68 -26.80
C SER A 117 -0.38 -13.19 -27.02
N ALA A 118 0.11 -13.68 -28.16
CA ALA A 118 0.05 -15.11 -28.49
C ALA A 118 0.77 -16.01 -27.46
N LYS A 119 1.89 -15.53 -26.90
CA LYS A 119 2.60 -16.23 -25.82
C LYS A 119 1.73 -16.29 -24.57
N PHE A 120 1.21 -15.16 -24.11
CA PHE A 120 0.42 -15.10 -22.88
C PHE A 120 -0.88 -15.90 -23.01
N LYS A 121 -1.59 -15.77 -24.13
CA LYS A 121 -2.77 -16.57 -24.47
C LYS A 121 -2.52 -18.07 -24.31
N ARG A 122 -1.41 -18.57 -24.87
CA ARG A 122 -1.04 -19.98 -24.75
C ARG A 122 -0.81 -20.38 -23.30
N LEU A 123 -0.06 -19.57 -22.54
CA LEU A 123 0.25 -19.85 -21.14
C LEU A 123 -1.01 -19.90 -20.27
N ILE A 124 -1.94 -18.96 -20.43
CA ILE A 124 -3.20 -18.97 -19.67
C ILE A 124 -4.07 -20.17 -20.07
N LYS A 125 -4.20 -20.48 -21.37
CA LYS A 125 -4.97 -21.64 -21.85
C LYS A 125 -4.40 -22.99 -21.41
N GLU A 126 -3.08 -23.09 -21.29
CA GLU A 126 -2.38 -24.29 -20.79
C GLU A 126 -2.22 -24.29 -19.27
N GLU A 127 -2.81 -23.32 -18.56
CA GLU A 127 -2.69 -23.11 -17.10
C GLU A 127 -1.24 -23.00 -16.58
N LYS A 128 -0.31 -22.54 -17.42
CA LYS A 128 1.10 -22.29 -17.09
C LYS A 128 1.27 -20.93 -16.42
N TYR A 129 0.62 -20.74 -15.27
CA TYR A 129 0.57 -19.46 -14.58
C TYR A 129 1.95 -18.98 -14.09
N SER A 130 2.86 -19.88 -13.71
CA SER A 130 4.23 -19.50 -13.33
C SER A 130 4.98 -18.83 -14.49
N GLU A 131 4.94 -19.41 -15.69
CA GLU A 131 5.53 -18.79 -16.89
C GLU A 131 4.78 -17.51 -17.30
N ALA A 132 3.48 -17.41 -17.00
CA ALA A 132 2.70 -16.20 -17.27
C ALA A 132 3.12 -15.04 -16.35
N LEU A 133 3.45 -15.32 -15.08
CA LEU A 133 4.03 -14.33 -14.16
C LEU A 133 5.37 -13.82 -14.68
N ASP A 134 6.19 -14.66 -15.31
CA ASP A 134 7.44 -14.21 -15.93
C ASP A 134 7.21 -13.17 -17.04
N VAL A 135 6.10 -13.26 -17.78
CA VAL A 135 5.73 -12.23 -18.77
C VAL A 135 5.45 -10.90 -18.07
N ALA A 136 4.71 -10.92 -16.97
CA ALA A 136 4.42 -9.72 -16.18
C ALA A 136 5.70 -9.11 -15.58
N ARG A 137 6.53 -9.94 -14.92
CA ARG A 137 7.80 -9.51 -14.29
C ARG A 137 8.74 -8.87 -15.30
N GLN A 138 8.91 -9.50 -16.47
CA GLN A 138 9.75 -8.95 -17.53
C GLN A 138 9.29 -7.57 -17.99
N GLN A 139 7.99 -7.25 -17.98
CA GLN A 139 7.54 -5.90 -18.34
C GLN A 139 7.98 -4.87 -17.30
N VAL A 140 7.85 -5.20 -16.02
CA VAL A 140 8.28 -4.33 -14.91
C VAL A 140 9.79 -4.12 -14.93
N GLU A 141 10.56 -5.20 -15.11
CA GLU A 141 12.03 -5.13 -15.23
C GLU A 141 12.49 -4.30 -16.43
N ASN A 142 11.71 -4.30 -17.52
CA ASN A 142 11.98 -3.50 -18.71
C ASN A 142 11.36 -2.08 -18.66
N GLY A 143 10.91 -1.63 -17.48
CA GLY A 143 10.51 -0.23 -17.25
C GLY A 143 9.02 0.07 -17.38
N ALA A 144 8.14 -0.94 -17.45
CA ALA A 144 6.71 -0.71 -17.29
C ALA A 144 6.41 -0.22 -15.86
N GLN A 145 5.70 0.90 -15.77
CA GLN A 145 5.30 1.51 -14.49
C GLN A 145 3.89 1.06 -14.07
N ILE A 146 3.12 0.51 -15.01
CA ILE A 146 1.80 -0.08 -14.80
C ILE A 146 1.76 -1.35 -15.66
N ILE A 147 1.07 -2.40 -15.22
CA ILE A 147 0.85 -3.61 -16.03
C ILE A 147 -0.63 -3.72 -16.40
N ASP A 148 -0.91 -3.85 -17.69
CA ASP A 148 -2.24 -4.15 -18.22
C ASP A 148 -2.53 -5.65 -18.09
N ILE A 149 -3.68 -6.03 -17.54
CA ILE A 149 -4.06 -7.43 -17.40
C ILE A 149 -5.42 -7.63 -18.04
N ASN A 150 -5.43 -8.42 -19.11
CA ASN A 150 -6.63 -8.78 -19.86
C ASN A 150 -6.76 -10.30 -19.97
N MET A 151 -7.90 -10.80 -19.49
CA MET A 151 -8.28 -12.23 -19.52
C MET A 151 -9.50 -12.50 -20.42
N ASP A 152 -9.90 -11.56 -21.26
CA ASP A 152 -11.05 -11.73 -22.14
C ASP A 152 -10.70 -12.70 -23.28
N GLU A 153 -11.38 -13.85 -23.31
CA GLU A 153 -11.35 -14.79 -24.44
C GLU A 153 -12.61 -15.66 -24.45
N GLY A 154 -13.13 -15.98 -25.64
CA GLY A 154 -14.43 -16.65 -25.77
C GLY A 154 -14.50 -18.07 -25.19
N MET A 155 -13.38 -18.75 -25.02
CA MET A 155 -13.30 -20.11 -24.46
C MET A 155 -12.74 -20.14 -23.04
N LEU A 156 -12.45 -18.97 -22.43
CA LEU A 156 -11.89 -18.86 -21.09
C LEU A 156 -12.95 -18.33 -20.12
N ASP A 157 -12.98 -18.89 -18.92
CA ASP A 157 -13.64 -18.22 -17.79
C ASP A 157 -12.79 -17.01 -17.37
N ALA A 158 -13.08 -15.87 -17.97
CA ALA A 158 -12.33 -14.63 -17.77
C ALA A 158 -12.36 -14.15 -16.31
N GLU A 159 -13.47 -14.36 -15.59
CA GLU A 159 -13.58 -13.99 -14.18
C GLU A 159 -12.62 -14.85 -13.34
N ALA A 160 -12.72 -16.18 -13.48
CA ALA A 160 -11.88 -17.09 -12.72
C ALA A 160 -10.38 -16.90 -13.05
N ALA A 161 -10.05 -16.68 -14.31
CA ALA A 161 -8.67 -16.43 -14.74
C ALA A 161 -8.13 -15.10 -14.20
N MET A 162 -8.93 -14.04 -14.22
CA MET A 162 -8.57 -12.73 -13.66
C MET A 162 -8.27 -12.85 -12.16
N VAL A 163 -9.20 -13.43 -11.40
CA VAL A 163 -9.05 -13.63 -9.95
C VAL A 163 -7.80 -14.47 -9.64
N ARG A 164 -7.62 -15.59 -10.34
CA ARG A 164 -6.47 -16.48 -10.12
C ARG A 164 -5.15 -15.77 -10.40
N PHE A 165 -5.05 -15.05 -11.51
CA PHE A 165 -3.79 -14.40 -11.89
C PHE A 165 -3.44 -13.21 -10.99
N LEU A 166 -4.41 -12.37 -10.63
CA LEU A 166 -4.19 -11.25 -9.71
C LEU A 166 -3.74 -11.72 -8.32
N ASN A 167 -4.36 -12.78 -7.79
CA ASN A 167 -3.94 -13.37 -6.51
C ASN A 167 -2.52 -13.94 -6.56
N LEU A 168 -2.09 -14.49 -7.70
CA LEU A 168 -0.71 -14.94 -7.89
C LEU A 168 0.27 -13.77 -7.98
N ILE A 169 -0.10 -12.69 -8.67
CA ILE A 169 0.72 -11.46 -8.74
C ILE A 169 0.93 -10.87 -7.34
N ALA A 170 -0.10 -10.87 -6.48
CA ALA A 170 0.03 -10.38 -5.11
C ALA A 170 1.09 -11.15 -4.29
N GLY A 171 1.41 -12.40 -4.66
CA GLY A 171 2.47 -13.21 -4.06
C GLY A 171 3.88 -12.94 -4.62
N GLU A 172 4.02 -12.11 -5.65
CA GLU A 172 5.27 -11.82 -6.36
C GLU A 172 5.65 -10.34 -6.18
N PRO A 173 6.50 -9.99 -5.19
CA PRO A 173 6.81 -8.60 -4.85
C PRO A 173 7.32 -7.75 -6.02
N ASP A 174 8.13 -8.33 -6.90
CA ASP A 174 8.70 -7.65 -8.07
C ASP A 174 7.62 -7.18 -9.07
N ILE A 175 6.48 -7.87 -9.08
CA ILE A 175 5.32 -7.54 -9.93
C ILE A 175 4.35 -6.65 -9.14
N ALA A 176 4.02 -7.05 -7.90
CA ALA A 176 3.05 -6.37 -7.06
C ALA A 176 3.45 -4.93 -6.70
N ARG A 177 4.72 -4.56 -6.82
CA ARG A 177 5.19 -3.20 -6.56
C ARG A 177 4.54 -2.14 -7.46
N VAL A 178 4.19 -2.47 -8.70
CA VAL A 178 3.58 -1.51 -9.65
C VAL A 178 2.05 -1.64 -9.70
N PRO A 179 1.31 -0.55 -10.01
CA PRO A 179 -0.13 -0.62 -10.21
C PRO A 179 -0.55 -1.55 -11.35
N ILE A 180 -1.78 -2.07 -11.25
CA ILE A 180 -2.39 -2.96 -12.24
C ILE A 180 -3.54 -2.22 -12.93
N MET A 181 -3.51 -2.22 -14.26
CA MET A 181 -4.63 -1.82 -15.10
C MET A 181 -5.47 -3.06 -15.41
N ILE A 182 -6.67 -3.13 -14.83
CA ILE A 182 -7.61 -4.23 -15.10
C ILE A 182 -8.32 -3.92 -16.42
N ASP A 183 -8.03 -4.70 -17.46
CA ASP A 183 -8.59 -4.54 -18.79
C ASP A 183 -9.56 -5.68 -19.11
N SER A 184 -10.84 -5.33 -19.21
CA SER A 184 -11.88 -6.23 -19.68
C SER A 184 -13.05 -5.42 -20.25
N SER A 185 -13.70 -6.00 -21.25
CA SER A 185 -14.98 -5.52 -21.78
C SER A 185 -16.18 -5.87 -20.89
N LYS A 186 -15.99 -6.74 -19.89
CA LYS A 186 -17.04 -7.26 -19.01
C LYS A 186 -16.95 -6.62 -17.62
N TRP A 187 -18.02 -5.95 -17.20
CA TRP A 187 -18.09 -5.30 -15.89
C TRP A 187 -17.79 -6.24 -14.72
N ASP A 188 -18.38 -7.45 -14.74
CA ASP A 188 -18.21 -8.42 -13.65
C ASP A 188 -16.74 -8.83 -13.46
N VAL A 189 -15.96 -8.91 -14.55
CA VAL A 189 -14.53 -9.20 -14.50
C VAL A 189 -13.75 -8.04 -13.89
N ILE A 190 -14.08 -6.79 -14.26
CA ILE A 190 -13.49 -5.59 -13.66
C ILE A 190 -13.76 -5.57 -12.15
N GLU A 191 -15.02 -5.72 -11.74
CA GLU A 191 -15.42 -5.68 -10.33
C GLU A 191 -14.70 -6.76 -9.51
N LYS A 192 -14.55 -7.95 -10.06
CA LYS A 192 -13.84 -9.06 -9.41
C LYS A 192 -12.34 -8.80 -9.34
N GLY A 193 -11.76 -8.24 -10.40
CA GLY A 193 -10.36 -7.82 -10.40
C GLY A 193 -10.09 -6.76 -9.33
N LEU A 194 -10.97 -5.75 -9.20
CA LEU A 194 -10.85 -4.70 -8.18
C LEU A 194 -10.86 -5.25 -6.76
N LYS A 195 -11.60 -6.34 -6.51
CA LYS A 195 -11.62 -7.03 -5.20
C LYS A 195 -10.33 -7.82 -4.90
N CYS A 196 -9.49 -8.07 -5.90
CA CYS A 196 -8.26 -8.85 -5.77
C CYS A 196 -6.99 -8.00 -5.68
N ILE A 197 -7.04 -6.72 -6.06
CA ILE A 197 -5.90 -5.81 -5.97
C ILE A 197 -5.86 -5.11 -4.61
N GLN A 198 -4.66 -4.86 -4.10
CA GLN A 198 -4.44 -4.23 -2.79
C GLN A 198 -4.48 -2.69 -2.87
N GLY A 199 -3.91 -2.14 -3.94
CA GLY A 199 -3.67 -0.70 -4.12
C GLY A 199 -4.86 0.09 -4.65
#